data_AF-A0AAW7JIQ3-F1
#
_entry.id   AF-A0AAW7JIQ3-F1
#
_cell.length_a   1.000
_cell.length_b   1.000
_cell.length_c   1.000
_cell.angle_alpha   90.00
_cell.angle_beta   90.00
_cell.angle_gamma   90.00
#
_symmetry.space_group_name_H-M   'P 1'
#
loop_
_entity.id
_entity.type
_entity.pdbx_description
1 polymer ?
#
loop_
_entity_poly.entity_id
_entity_poly.type
_entity_poly.pdbx_seq_one_letter_code
_entity_poly.pdbx_strand_id
1 'polypeptide(L)'
;MRNIILLFILSVTSGMAAAQSRTDSLYSLLDEAIANSDRYVEKREGYIRHTRGMYANAGMAARYSLALELYKEYSAYMSDSALVWLERAATIARRLGDGAGENRCRVLKAYLCSSTGMYTDAVDMLASVRKEKLSGAGLLDYYMSCSHLYGELAYYTKVDELRKKYLAMSRLYSDTLIAIAPADNDYRLPHRARRHVEAHHRHTHLRAHTPRHRR
;
A
#
# COMPACT_ATOMS: atom_id res chain seq x y z
N MET A 1 -0.01 -40.32 35.70
CA MET A 1 0.59 -40.13 34.36
C MET A 1 -0.43 -40.32 33.23
N ARG A 2 -1.24 -41.39 33.24
CA ARG A 2 -2.29 -41.65 32.22
C ARG A 2 -3.35 -40.54 32.08
N ASN A 3 -3.80 -39.93 33.18
CA ASN A 3 -4.79 -38.84 33.15
C ASN A 3 -4.24 -37.49 32.65
N ILE A 4 -2.93 -37.24 32.80
CA ILE A 4 -2.29 -36.00 32.34
C ILE A 4 -2.15 -36.01 30.81
N ILE A 5 -1.85 -37.18 30.23
CA ILE A 5 -1.76 -37.37 28.78
C ILE A 5 -3.14 -37.18 28.12
N LEU A 6 -4.21 -37.70 28.74
CA LEU A 6 -5.59 -37.51 28.27
C LEU A 6 -6.04 -36.04 28.30
N LEU A 7 -5.69 -35.29 29.36
CA LEU A 7 -5.96 -33.85 29.44
C LEU A 7 -5.18 -33.05 28.39
N PHE A 8 -3.93 -33.44 28.12
CA PHE A 8 -3.12 -32.81 27.09
C PHE A 8 -3.70 -33.07 25.69
N ILE A 9 -4.10 -34.30 25.38
CA ILE A 9 -4.75 -34.65 24.11
C ILE A 9 -6.09 -33.91 23.94
N LEU A 10 -6.91 -33.83 24.99
CA LEU A 10 -8.21 -33.12 24.95
C LEU A 10 -8.03 -31.60 24.77
N SER A 11 -6.99 -31.02 25.37
CA SER A 11 -6.65 -29.60 25.20
C SER A 11 -6.13 -29.29 23.79
N VAL A 12 -5.36 -30.20 23.19
CA VAL A 12 -4.85 -30.07 21.82
C VAL A 12 -5.97 -30.22 20.79
N THR A 13 -6.89 -31.18 20.95
CA THR A 13 -8.01 -31.37 20.02
C THR A 13 -9.01 -30.21 20.09
N SER A 14 -9.25 -29.66 21.28
CA SER A 14 -10.07 -28.47 21.48
C SER A 14 -9.42 -27.22 20.85
N GLY A 15 -8.10 -27.08 20.96
CA GLY A 15 -7.33 -26.02 20.29
C GLY A 15 -7.38 -26.10 18.77
N MET A 16 -7.32 -27.30 18.20
CA MET A 16 -7.44 -27.52 16.75
C MET A 16 -8.87 -27.27 16.23
N ALA A 17 -9.91 -27.70 16.97
CA ALA A 17 -11.29 -27.43 16.60
C ALA A 17 -11.62 -25.92 16.62
N ALA A 18 -11.11 -25.18 17.61
CA ALA A 18 -11.29 -23.73 17.70
C ALA A 18 -10.46 -22.95 16.66
N ALA A 19 -9.38 -23.52 16.14
CA ALA A 19 -8.64 -22.95 15.01
C ALA A 19 -9.40 -23.20 13.69
N GLN A 20 -9.91 -24.43 13.50
CA GLN A 20 -10.69 -24.81 12.33
C GLN A 20 -12.00 -24.01 12.20
N SER A 21 -12.74 -23.84 13.30
CA SER A 21 -13.98 -23.04 13.28
C SER A 21 -13.73 -21.57 12.92
N ARG A 22 -12.58 -21.01 13.33
CA ARG A 22 -12.17 -19.65 12.95
C ARG A 22 -11.78 -19.55 11.48
N THR A 23 -11.08 -20.56 10.93
CA THR A 23 -10.78 -20.59 9.50
C THR A 23 -12.03 -20.78 8.65
N ASP A 24 -12.94 -21.66 9.06
CA ASP A 24 -14.21 -21.90 8.36
C ASP A 24 -15.10 -20.65 8.38
N SER A 25 -15.12 -19.91 9.50
CA SER A 25 -15.78 -18.61 9.58
C SER A 25 -15.16 -17.57 8.64
N LEU A 26 -13.84 -17.58 8.45
CA LEU A 26 -13.15 -16.67 7.53
C LEU A 26 -13.43 -17.02 6.06
N TYR A 27 -13.49 -18.31 5.72
CA TYR A 27 -13.89 -18.77 4.39
C TYR A 27 -15.33 -18.40 4.09
N SER A 28 -16.26 -18.59 5.03
CA SER A 28 -17.65 -18.16 4.86
C SER A 28 -17.78 -16.65 4.62
N LEU A 29 -17.01 -15.83 5.35
CA LEU A 29 -16.97 -14.38 5.12
C LEU A 29 -16.38 -14.02 3.75
N LEU A 30 -15.36 -14.75 3.30
CA LEU A 30 -14.78 -14.58 1.98
C LEU A 30 -15.78 -14.94 0.88
N ASP A 31 -16.46 -16.08 1.02
CA ASP A 31 -17.48 -16.53 0.06
C ASP A 31 -18.65 -15.54 0.00
N GLU A 32 -19.08 -15.01 1.14
CA GLU A 32 -20.07 -13.93 1.19
C GLU A 32 -19.56 -12.66 0.49
N ALA A 33 -18.31 -12.27 0.72
CA ALA A 33 -17.71 -11.10 0.06
C ALA A 33 -17.61 -11.29 -1.47
N ILE A 34 -17.30 -12.50 -1.93
CA ILE A 34 -17.28 -12.86 -3.35
C ILE A 34 -18.69 -12.84 -3.94
N ALA A 35 -19.67 -13.44 -3.24
CA ALA A 35 -21.07 -13.43 -3.67
C ALA A 35 -21.65 -12.00 -3.76
N ASN A 36 -21.15 -11.07 -2.95
CA ASN A 36 -21.52 -9.65 -2.97
C ASN A 36 -20.60 -8.77 -3.85
N SER A 37 -19.67 -9.35 -4.60
CA SER A 37 -18.66 -8.61 -5.38
C SER A 37 -19.27 -7.62 -6.38
N ASP A 38 -20.32 -8.03 -7.09
CA ASP A 38 -21.03 -7.18 -8.06
C ASP A 38 -21.57 -5.89 -7.41
N ARG A 39 -22.07 -5.98 -6.18
CA ARG A 39 -22.56 -4.81 -5.44
C ARG A 39 -21.43 -3.83 -5.10
N TYR A 40 -20.24 -4.33 -4.79
CA TYR A 40 -19.07 -3.48 -4.54
C TYR A 40 -18.58 -2.80 -5.83
N VAL A 41 -18.59 -3.54 -6.95
CA VAL A 41 -18.28 -3.00 -8.28
C VAL A 41 -19.29 -1.92 -8.67
N GLU A 42 -20.59 -2.19 -8.54
CA GLU A 42 -21.64 -1.22 -8.86
C GLU A 42 -21.51 0.06 -8.02
N LYS A 43 -21.25 -0.07 -6.71
CA LYS A 43 -21.02 1.08 -5.83
C LYS A 43 -19.82 1.91 -6.29
N ARG A 44 -18.70 1.26 -6.64
CA ARG A 44 -17.49 1.94 -7.12
C ARG A 44 -17.73 2.63 -8.46
N GLU A 45 -18.36 1.94 -9.42
CA GLU A 45 -18.72 2.50 -10.72
C GLU A 45 -19.72 3.66 -10.59
N GLY A 46 -20.66 3.57 -9.65
CA GLY A 46 -21.58 4.66 -9.30
C GLY A 46 -20.85 5.91 -8.83
N TYR A 47 -19.87 5.74 -7.93
CA TYR A 47 -19.01 6.83 -7.47
C TYR A 47 -18.21 7.45 -8.62
N ILE A 48 -17.56 6.62 -9.44
CA ILE A 48 -16.82 7.06 -10.63
C ILE A 48 -17.71 7.87 -11.57
N ARG A 49 -18.93 7.39 -11.86
CA ARG A 49 -19.89 8.12 -12.71
C ARG A 49 -20.24 9.48 -12.12
N HIS A 50 -20.53 9.52 -10.81
CA HIS A 50 -20.85 10.75 -10.09
C HIS A 50 -19.69 11.76 -10.15
N THR A 51 -18.48 11.36 -9.77
CA THR A 51 -17.30 12.23 -9.78
C THR A 51 -16.93 12.70 -11.19
N ARG A 52 -17.12 11.86 -12.22
CA ARG A 52 -16.98 12.28 -13.63
C ARG A 52 -17.99 13.35 -14.03
N GLY A 53 -19.24 13.24 -13.56
CA GLY A 53 -20.26 14.26 -13.75
C GLY A 53 -19.87 15.60 -13.11
N MET A 54 -19.35 15.56 -11.88
CA MET A 54 -18.81 16.75 -11.21
C MET A 54 -17.63 17.35 -11.99
N TYR A 55 -16.69 16.50 -12.43
CA TYR A 55 -15.52 16.93 -13.20
C TYR A 55 -15.92 17.65 -14.49
N ALA A 56 -16.92 17.13 -15.22
CA ALA A 56 -17.40 17.74 -16.45
C ALA A 56 -17.92 19.17 -16.24
N ASN A 57 -18.63 19.41 -15.14
CA ASN A 57 -19.24 20.71 -14.83
C ASN A 57 -18.36 21.65 -13.99
N ALA A 58 -17.22 21.16 -13.49
CA ALA A 58 -16.33 21.92 -12.63
C ALA A 58 -15.43 22.92 -13.38
N GLY A 59 -15.08 24.02 -12.71
CA GLY A 59 -14.01 24.93 -13.14
C GLY A 59 -12.62 24.28 -13.05
N MET A 60 -11.63 24.89 -13.72
CA MET A 60 -10.29 24.32 -13.89
C MET A 60 -9.61 23.92 -12.55
N ALA A 61 -9.70 24.77 -11.53
CA ALA A 61 -9.11 24.48 -10.22
C ALA A 61 -9.74 23.26 -9.53
N ALA A 62 -11.07 23.14 -9.56
CA ALA A 62 -11.78 21.99 -8.99
C ALA A 62 -11.59 20.71 -9.81
N ARG A 63 -11.37 20.83 -11.13
CA ARG A 63 -11.04 19.68 -11.99
C ARG A 63 -9.74 19.00 -11.60
N TYR A 64 -8.75 19.73 -11.06
CA TYR A 64 -7.52 19.13 -10.56
C TYR A 64 -7.78 18.16 -9.42
N SER A 65 -8.52 18.58 -8.38
CA SER A 65 -8.83 17.72 -7.24
C SER A 65 -9.72 16.54 -7.63
N LEU A 66 -10.72 16.77 -8.48
CA LEU A 66 -11.60 15.70 -8.97
C LEU A 66 -10.86 14.69 -9.85
N ALA A 67 -9.85 15.13 -10.62
CA ALA A 67 -9.00 14.21 -11.39
C ALA A 67 -8.12 13.34 -10.47
N LEU A 68 -7.58 13.90 -9.38
CA LEU A 68 -6.84 13.11 -8.39
C LEU A 68 -7.74 12.13 -7.63
N GLU A 69 -8.99 12.51 -7.37
CA GLU A 69 -9.99 11.63 -6.77
C GLU A 69 -10.31 10.43 -7.69
N LEU A 70 -10.55 10.70 -8.97
CA LEU A 70 -10.74 9.65 -9.98
C LEU A 70 -9.51 8.76 -10.11
N TYR A 71 -8.30 9.32 -10.11
CA TYR A 71 -7.06 8.54 -10.06
C TYR A 71 -7.06 7.58 -8.86
N LYS A 72 -7.40 8.05 -7.66
CA LYS A 72 -7.44 7.22 -6.45
C LYS A 72 -8.43 6.06 -6.61
N GLU A 73 -9.62 6.33 -7.11
CA GLU A 73 -10.65 5.31 -7.31
C GLU A 73 -10.26 4.25 -8.35
N TYR A 74 -9.57 4.66 -9.42
CA TYR A 74 -9.07 3.75 -10.44
C TYR A 74 -7.79 3.03 -10.03
N SER A 75 -6.94 3.60 -9.17
CA SER A 75 -5.61 3.03 -8.86
C SER A 75 -5.67 1.59 -8.33
N ALA A 76 -6.70 1.26 -7.54
CA ALA A 76 -6.93 -0.07 -6.99
C ALA A 76 -7.79 -0.99 -7.89
N TYR A 77 -8.23 -0.51 -9.06
CA TYR A 77 -9.23 -1.18 -9.90
C TYR A 77 -8.78 -1.34 -11.36
N MET A 78 -8.33 -0.26 -12.01
CA MET A 78 -7.84 -0.24 -13.39
C MET A 78 -6.69 0.76 -13.53
N SER A 79 -5.46 0.25 -13.59
CA SER A 79 -4.24 1.10 -13.59
C SER A 79 -4.13 2.02 -14.82
N ASP A 80 -4.52 1.54 -16.00
CA ASP A 80 -4.49 2.36 -17.23
C ASP A 80 -5.41 3.58 -17.12
N SER A 81 -6.62 3.39 -16.60
CA SER A 81 -7.57 4.48 -16.32
C SER A 81 -7.02 5.44 -15.26
N ALA A 82 -6.37 4.92 -14.22
CA ALA A 82 -5.74 5.74 -13.18
C ALA A 82 -4.65 6.65 -13.79
N LEU A 83 -3.81 6.11 -14.67
CA LEU A 83 -2.78 6.87 -15.36
C LEU A 83 -3.36 8.00 -16.21
N VAL A 84 -4.44 7.73 -16.96
CA VAL A 84 -5.13 8.75 -17.77
C VAL A 84 -5.62 9.92 -16.91
N TRP A 85 -6.24 9.64 -15.76
CA TRP A 85 -6.72 10.70 -14.86
C TRP A 85 -5.59 11.46 -14.19
N LEU A 86 -4.49 10.78 -13.87
CA LEU A 86 -3.32 11.42 -13.31
C LEU A 86 -2.62 12.36 -14.31
N GLU A 87 -2.53 11.98 -15.58
CA GLU A 87 -2.00 12.86 -16.65
C GLU A 87 -2.90 14.08 -16.91
N ARG A 88 -4.23 13.91 -16.77
CA ARG A 88 -5.16 15.05 -16.79
C ARG A 88 -4.90 16.00 -15.63
N ALA A 89 -4.73 15.49 -14.41
CA ALA A 89 -4.39 16.30 -13.24
C ALA A 89 -3.08 17.06 -13.45
N ALA A 90 -2.03 16.39 -13.95
CA ALA A 90 -0.74 17.02 -14.25
C ALA A 90 -0.86 18.13 -15.30
N THR A 91 -1.67 17.90 -16.35
CA THR A 91 -1.92 18.90 -17.40
C THR A 91 -2.68 20.11 -16.85
N ILE A 92 -3.66 19.89 -15.97
CA ILE A 92 -4.39 20.98 -15.31
C ILE A 92 -3.44 21.78 -14.41
N ALA A 93 -2.62 21.11 -13.59
CA ALA A 93 -1.67 21.77 -12.71
C ALA A 93 -0.70 22.67 -13.50
N ARG A 94 -0.15 22.17 -14.62
CA ARG A 94 0.65 22.98 -15.55
C ARG A 94 -0.07 24.23 -16.05
N ARG A 95 -1.33 24.08 -16.49
CA ARG A 95 -2.14 25.20 -17.01
C ARG A 95 -2.45 26.24 -15.94
N LEU A 96 -2.56 25.82 -14.68
CA LEU A 96 -2.76 26.70 -13.54
C LEU A 96 -1.46 27.33 -13.01
N GLY A 97 -0.29 26.97 -13.56
CA GLY A 97 1.00 27.37 -13.02
C GLY A 97 1.34 26.71 -11.68
N ASP A 98 0.60 25.66 -11.29
CA ASP A 98 0.82 24.92 -10.05
C ASP A 98 1.93 23.88 -10.23
N GLY A 99 3.17 24.35 -10.12
CA GLY A 99 4.35 23.49 -10.19
C GLY A 99 4.42 22.46 -9.05
N ALA A 100 3.81 22.73 -7.89
CA ALA A 100 3.77 21.79 -6.78
C ALA A 100 2.81 20.63 -7.08
N GLY A 101 1.64 20.94 -7.64
CA GLY A 101 0.66 19.94 -8.08
C GLY A 101 1.17 19.09 -9.24
N GLU A 102 1.85 19.68 -10.22
CA GLU A 102 2.48 18.90 -11.29
C GLU A 102 3.54 17.94 -10.74
N ASN A 103 4.40 18.43 -9.82
CA ASN A 103 5.44 17.61 -9.22
C ASN A 103 4.86 16.50 -8.33
N ARG A 104 3.74 16.77 -7.64
CA ARG A 104 2.97 15.75 -6.90
C ARG A 104 2.38 14.70 -7.85
N CYS A 105 1.88 15.07 -9.02
CA CYS A 105 1.38 14.09 -9.99
C CYS A 105 2.49 13.14 -10.47
N ARG A 106 3.72 13.65 -10.66
CA ARG A 106 4.89 12.82 -10.98
C ARG A 106 5.20 11.78 -9.89
N VAL A 107 5.12 12.20 -8.63
CA VAL A 107 5.27 11.30 -7.48
C VAL A 107 4.24 10.18 -7.50
N LEU A 108 2.95 10.53 -7.64
CA LEU A 108 1.86 9.56 -7.68
C LEU A 108 1.98 8.61 -8.90
N LYS A 109 2.53 9.09 -10.01
CA LYS A 109 2.77 8.25 -11.20
C LYS A 109 3.83 7.20 -10.90
N ALA A 110 4.91 7.61 -10.22
CA ALA A 110 5.93 6.66 -9.79
C ALA A 110 5.37 5.62 -8.80
N TYR A 111 4.49 6.02 -7.89
CA TYR A 111 3.77 5.08 -7.02
C TYR A 111 3.01 4.04 -7.85
N LEU A 112 2.14 4.49 -8.75
CA LEU A 112 1.35 3.61 -9.63
C LEU A 112 2.24 2.67 -10.47
N CYS A 113 3.34 3.20 -11.02
CA CYS A 113 4.32 2.40 -11.76
C CYS A 113 4.95 1.31 -10.88
N SER A 114 5.36 1.65 -9.66
CA SER A 114 5.92 0.64 -8.74
C SER A 114 4.88 -0.39 -8.29
N SER A 115 3.61 0.00 -8.10
CA SER A 115 2.53 -0.95 -7.75
C SER A 115 2.17 -1.91 -8.89
N THR A 116 2.57 -1.60 -10.13
CA THR A 116 2.28 -2.40 -11.34
C THR A 116 3.51 -3.09 -11.91
N GLY A 117 4.65 -3.03 -11.21
CA GLY A 117 5.89 -3.73 -11.60
C GLY A 117 6.86 -2.92 -12.48
N MET A 118 6.52 -1.69 -12.85
CA MET A 118 7.37 -0.79 -13.63
C MET A 118 8.40 -0.08 -12.72
N TYR A 119 9.31 -0.85 -12.12
CA TYR A 119 10.19 -0.34 -11.07
C TYR A 119 11.27 0.62 -11.58
N THR A 120 11.86 0.38 -12.75
CA THR A 120 12.88 1.26 -13.34
C THR A 120 12.30 2.64 -13.62
N ASP A 121 11.11 2.68 -14.21
CA ASP A 121 10.40 3.92 -14.50
C ASP A 121 10.07 4.68 -13.21
N ALA A 122 9.63 3.96 -12.18
CA ALA A 122 9.36 4.55 -10.87
C ALA A 122 10.61 5.13 -10.19
N VAL A 123 11.76 4.45 -10.30
CA VAL A 123 13.06 4.96 -9.80
C VAL A 123 13.41 6.27 -10.50
N ASP A 124 13.36 6.29 -11.84
CA ASP A 124 13.74 7.47 -12.63
C ASP A 124 12.80 8.65 -12.37
N MET A 125 11.50 8.38 -12.30
CA MET A 125 10.50 9.40 -11.97
C MET A 125 10.77 10.01 -10.60
N LEU A 126 10.97 9.20 -9.55
CA LEU A 126 11.25 9.71 -8.20
C LEU A 126 12.59 10.44 -8.11
N ALA A 127 13.61 9.99 -8.83
CA ALA A 127 14.91 10.67 -8.89
C ALA A 127 14.81 12.08 -9.49
N SER A 128 13.87 12.30 -10.43
CA SER A 128 13.64 13.60 -11.06
C SER A 128 12.76 14.57 -10.25
N VAL A 129 12.16 14.12 -9.15
CA VAL A 129 11.28 14.94 -8.31
C VAL A 129 12.11 15.92 -7.48
N ARG A 130 11.81 17.22 -7.64
CA ARG A 130 12.36 18.28 -6.79
C ARG A 130 11.56 18.39 -5.49
N LYS A 131 12.01 17.72 -4.43
CA LYS A 131 11.27 17.61 -3.15
C LYS A 131 10.94 18.96 -2.53
N GLU A 132 11.81 19.94 -2.73
CA GLU A 132 11.70 21.30 -2.19
C GLU A 132 10.54 22.09 -2.82
N LYS A 133 10.03 21.61 -3.97
CA LYS A 133 8.88 22.20 -4.66
C LYS A 133 7.57 21.46 -4.37
N LEU A 134 7.57 20.46 -3.50
CA LEU A 134 6.34 19.76 -3.11
C LEU A 134 5.63 20.52 -1.98
N SER A 135 4.30 20.49 -1.99
CA SER A 135 3.50 20.85 -0.82
C SER A 135 3.66 19.79 0.28
N GLY A 136 3.20 20.08 1.50
CA GLY A 136 3.23 19.12 2.60
C GLY A 136 2.58 17.77 2.23
N ALA A 137 1.41 17.80 1.59
CA ALA A 137 0.74 16.60 1.09
C ALA A 137 1.57 15.88 0.00
N GLY A 138 2.16 16.62 -0.94
CA GLY A 138 3.02 16.03 -1.97
C GLY A 138 4.29 15.39 -1.40
N LEU A 139 4.83 15.95 -0.32
CA LEU A 139 6.00 15.39 0.38
C LEU A 139 5.66 14.07 1.11
N LEU A 140 4.46 13.98 1.70
CA LEU A 140 3.95 12.71 2.23
C LEU A 140 3.84 11.65 1.13
N ASP A 141 3.23 12.00 0.00
CA ASP A 141 3.10 11.12 -1.16
C ASP A 141 4.48 10.68 -1.67
N TYR A 142 5.49 11.57 -1.62
CA TYR A 142 6.86 11.25 -2.05
C TYR A 142 7.48 10.17 -1.19
N TYR A 143 7.47 10.34 0.13
CA TYR A 143 8.07 9.37 1.03
C TYR A 143 7.31 8.04 1.05
N MET A 144 5.99 8.09 0.90
CA MET A 144 5.19 6.90 0.65
C MET A 144 5.65 6.16 -0.61
N SER A 145 5.79 6.87 -1.73
CA SER A 145 6.19 6.30 -3.02
C SER A 145 7.59 5.70 -2.98
N CYS A 146 8.55 6.40 -2.39
CA CYS A 146 9.88 5.83 -2.18
C CYS A 146 9.84 4.59 -1.30
N SER A 147 9.11 4.64 -0.17
CA SER A 147 9.03 3.50 0.74
C SER A 147 8.39 2.28 0.07
N HIS A 148 7.32 2.48 -0.70
CA HIS A 148 6.66 1.42 -1.46
C HIS A 148 7.60 0.83 -2.51
N LEU A 149 8.18 1.64 -3.40
CA LEU A 149 9.10 1.20 -4.46
C LEU A 149 10.26 0.37 -3.93
N TYR A 150 10.97 0.86 -2.90
CA TYR A 150 12.09 0.10 -2.35
C TYR A 150 11.64 -1.15 -1.58
N GLY A 151 10.41 -1.17 -1.05
CA GLY A 151 9.81 -2.37 -0.49
C GLY A 151 9.56 -3.45 -1.56
N GLU A 152 9.00 -3.05 -2.71
CA GLU A 152 8.78 -3.96 -3.84
C GLU A 152 10.10 -4.48 -4.42
N LEU A 153 11.07 -3.60 -4.65
CA LEU A 153 12.42 -3.99 -5.12
C LEU A 153 13.09 -4.98 -4.18
N ALA A 154 12.94 -4.79 -2.86
CA ALA A 154 13.44 -5.73 -1.87
C ALA A 154 12.72 -7.08 -1.91
N TYR A 155 11.41 -7.08 -2.15
CA TYR A 155 10.59 -8.28 -2.18
C TYR A 155 10.92 -9.16 -3.39
N TYR A 156 11.07 -8.55 -4.57
CA TYR A 156 11.28 -9.30 -5.82
C TYR A 156 12.75 -9.64 -6.12
N THR A 157 13.71 -8.90 -5.58
CA THR A 157 15.12 -9.20 -5.84
C THR A 157 15.57 -10.52 -5.20
N LYS A 158 16.40 -11.29 -5.92
CA LYS A 158 17.03 -12.52 -5.43
C LYS A 158 18.45 -12.31 -4.90
N VAL A 159 18.99 -11.11 -5.07
CA VAL A 159 20.35 -10.77 -4.63
C VAL A 159 20.29 -10.25 -3.20
N ASP A 160 20.85 -11.01 -2.25
CA ASP A 160 20.74 -10.72 -0.82
C ASP A 160 21.30 -9.35 -0.41
N GLU A 161 22.40 -8.93 -1.03
CA GLU A 161 22.99 -7.61 -0.78
C GLU A 161 22.03 -6.48 -1.20
N LEU A 162 21.45 -6.59 -2.40
CA LEU A 162 20.47 -5.62 -2.91
C LEU A 162 19.19 -5.63 -2.07
N ARG A 163 18.72 -6.82 -1.65
CA ARG A 163 17.56 -6.97 -0.76
C ARG A 163 17.77 -6.18 0.54
N LYS A 164 18.91 -6.35 1.20
CA LYS A 164 19.25 -5.62 2.44
C LYS A 164 19.29 -4.11 2.19
N LYS A 165 19.91 -3.67 1.11
CA LYS A 165 19.98 -2.26 0.71
C LYS A 165 18.58 -1.67 0.52
N TYR A 166 17.72 -2.31 -0.27
CA TYR A 166 16.37 -1.82 -0.55
C TYR A 166 15.47 -1.82 0.69
N LEU A 167 15.56 -2.84 1.55
CA LEU A 167 14.86 -2.83 2.84
C LEU A 167 15.28 -1.64 3.73
N ALA A 168 16.58 -1.35 3.80
CA ALA A 168 17.08 -0.21 4.56
C ALA A 168 16.53 1.11 4.02
N MET A 169 16.52 1.30 2.69
CA MET A 169 15.94 2.47 2.04
C MET A 169 14.44 2.58 2.30
N SER A 170 13.69 1.49 2.13
CA SER A 170 12.24 1.47 2.37
C SER A 170 11.89 1.89 3.79
N ARG A 171 12.65 1.39 4.79
CA ARG A 171 12.50 1.76 6.20
C ARG A 171 12.85 3.21 6.47
N LEU A 172 13.96 3.72 5.93
CA LEU A 172 14.35 5.13 6.08
C LEU A 172 13.23 6.07 5.63
N TYR A 173 12.62 5.79 4.46
CA TYR A 173 11.51 6.58 3.96
C TYR A 173 10.21 6.39 4.74
N SER A 174 9.92 5.17 5.20
CA SER A 174 8.80 4.91 6.12
C SER A 174 8.94 5.72 7.42
N ASP A 175 10.13 5.77 7.99
CA ASP A 175 10.39 6.44 9.26
C ASP A 175 10.25 7.95 9.11
N THR A 176 10.77 8.48 8.00
CA THR A 176 10.60 9.89 7.63
C THR A 176 9.12 10.22 7.44
N LEU A 177 8.37 9.40 6.69
CA LEU A 177 6.92 9.57 6.49
C LEU A 177 6.17 9.62 7.82
N ILE A 178 6.45 8.68 8.74
CA ILE A 178 5.82 8.61 10.06
C ILE A 178 6.21 9.83 10.92
N ALA A 179 7.43 10.36 10.80
CA ALA A 179 7.86 11.52 11.56
C ALA A 179 7.15 12.81 11.14
N ILE A 180 6.85 12.96 9.85
CA ILE A 180 6.23 14.18 9.31
C ILE A 180 4.70 14.09 9.16
N ALA A 181 4.13 12.89 9.16
CA ALA A 181 2.70 12.68 9.00
C ALA A 181 1.94 13.06 10.30
N PRO A 182 0.83 13.81 10.20
CA PRO A 182 -0.10 14.05 11.31
C PRO A 182 -0.52 12.74 12.00
N ALA A 183 -0.80 12.80 13.31
CA ALA A 183 -1.07 11.62 14.12
C ALA A 183 -2.31 10.82 13.65
N ASP A 184 -3.27 11.51 13.04
CA ASP A 184 -4.53 11.02 12.48
C ASP A 184 -4.43 10.64 10.99
N ASN A 185 -3.24 10.75 10.37
CA ASN A 185 -3.09 10.47 8.96
C ASN A 185 -3.12 8.96 8.65
N ASP A 186 -4.00 8.59 7.72
CA ASP A 186 -4.22 7.24 7.20
C ASP A 186 -2.93 6.56 6.71
N TYR A 187 -1.94 7.36 6.27
CA TYR A 187 -0.61 6.89 5.88
C TYR A 187 0.17 6.18 7.00
N ARG A 188 -0.22 6.29 8.27
CA ARG A 188 0.44 5.57 9.36
C ARG A 188 0.00 4.11 9.47
N LEU A 189 -1.21 3.76 9.03
CA LEU A 189 -1.81 2.44 9.27
C LEU A 189 -1.10 1.30 8.51
N PRO A 190 -0.85 1.41 7.19
CA PRO A 190 -0.18 0.33 6.45
C PRO A 190 1.25 0.08 6.94
N HIS A 191 1.97 1.14 7.32
CA HIS A 191 3.36 1.04 7.78
C HIS A 191 3.46 0.49 9.20
N ARG A 192 2.49 0.76 10.08
CA ARG A 192 2.37 0.08 11.39
C ARG A 192 2.11 -1.41 11.21
N ALA A 193 1.18 -1.79 10.34
CA ALA A 193 0.87 -3.20 10.06
C ALA A 193 2.11 -3.95 9.53
N ARG A 194 2.85 -3.37 8.57
CA ARG A 194 4.10 -3.96 8.05
C ARG A 194 5.16 -4.16 9.14
N ARG A 195 5.32 -3.21 10.08
CA ARG A 195 6.26 -3.38 11.21
C ARG A 195 5.90 -4.57 12.10
N HIS A 196 4.62 -4.82 12.35
CA HIS A 196 4.19 -6.00 13.12
C HIS A 196 4.49 -7.31 12.39
N VAL A 197 4.25 -7.37 11.08
CA VAL A 197 4.56 -8.55 10.24
C VAL A 197 6.07 -8.79 10.17
N GLU A 198 6.88 -7.75 9.96
CA GLU A 198 8.34 -7.86 9.95
C GLU A 198 8.92 -8.27 11.30
N ALA A 199 8.36 -7.77 12.41
CA ALA A 199 8.76 -8.20 13.75
C ALA A 199 8.44 -9.68 13.96
N HIS A 200 7.26 -10.12 13.52
CA HIS A 200 6.85 -11.51 13.59
C HIS A 200 7.76 -12.43 12.75
N HIS A 201 8.14 -12.01 11.53
CA HIS A 201 9.07 -12.76 10.68
C HIS A 201 10.50 -12.82 11.22
N ARG A 202 10.99 -11.76 11.86
CA ARG A 202 12.28 -11.79 12.57
C ARG A 202 12.26 -12.81 13.71
N HIS A 203 11.17 -12.87 14.48
CA HIS A 203 11.04 -13.86 15.56
C HIS A 203 10.96 -15.31 15.05
N THR A 204 10.32 -15.56 13.91
CA THR A 204 10.27 -16.91 13.31
C THR A 204 11.62 -17.34 12.74
N HIS A 205 12.39 -16.44 12.12
CA HIS A 205 13.73 -16.75 11.60
C HIS A 205 14.78 -16.93 12.73
N LEU A 206 14.70 -16.15 13.81
CA LEU A 206 15.58 -16.34 14.98
C LEU A 206 15.32 -17.67 15.72
N ARG A 207 14.07 -18.17 15.72
CA ARG A 207 13.74 -19.49 16.29
C ARG A 207 14.18 -20.66 15.41
N ALA A 208 14.39 -20.45 14.11
CA ALA A 208 14.87 -21.48 13.19
C ALA A 208 16.40 -21.68 13.25
N HIS A 209 17.14 -20.73 13.84
CA HIS A 209 18.61 -20.75 13.90
C HIS A 209 19.20 -20.89 15.31
N THR A 210 18.41 -21.13 16.36
CA THR A 210 18.95 -21.54 17.65
C THR A 210 19.47 -22.98 17.55
N PRO A 211 20.78 -23.23 17.71
CA PRO A 211 21.28 -24.60 17.77
C PRO A 211 20.67 -25.24 19.01
N ARG A 212 19.94 -26.35 18.83
CA ARG A 212 19.63 -27.24 19.94
C ARG A 212 20.96 -27.81 20.45
N HIS A 213 21.58 -27.13 21.42
CA HIS A 213 22.58 -27.77 22.26
C HIS A 213 21.87 -28.88 23.04
N ARG A 214 21.99 -30.11 22.53
CA ARG A 214 21.79 -31.32 23.34
C ARG A 214 22.95 -31.38 24.34
N ARG A 215 22.62 -31.29 25.62
CA ARG A 215 23.27 -32.04 26.70
C ARG A 215 22.17 -32.76 27.47
#